data_AF-A0A9D7S917-F1
#
_entry.id   AF-A0A9D7S917-F1
#
_cell.length_a   1.000
_cell.length_b   1.000
_cell.length_c   1.000
_cell.angle_alpha   90.00
_cell.angle_beta   90.00
_cell.angle_gamma   90.00
#
_symmetry.space_group_name_H-M   'P 1'
#
loop_
_entity.id
_entity.type
_entity.pdbx_description
1 polymer ?
#
loop_
_entity_poly.entity_id
_entity_poly.type
_entity_poly.pdbx_seq_one_letter_code
_entity_poly.pdbx_strand_id
1 'polypeptide(L)'
;METQTKIILILLILIPSLGESQVSWSRRNTPQKYELGDILISPEGYYFISLSQNSPVYISTDEGDNWKDIADKTQLYYSFYSGSKLLKLINGTVYYGKCNGLCKPYILINGKFNIKPGITSNFEKLYTDSNNSIYYVDEFNIYQTDSNWRADNTQNSWKTQDNRIMDAFFFQHDINYVVTDAYDKSNPSSENVRIYYLNTEKMTSTLYSKIRALVQKDQVLISKEGNICINVTYWNRNQLLYANSANPNVFKEIILDSQNLNINVQYLGSADDGTYYAITNAGVYFSDGIDFSIWKKVFYMSQNLPSLNYFSIENKYYFKDSLTAIINYGNNCGESNAYIFNKKYLQWKPINLDININNLDNLQKDVHGNLYAFSPCRNYPAREYYRISEDDGKTWELFFINGEYVRSVGINKDKAAIVLAGENLFLQNSLDKTWKFIQNPIPDSGIFSSLFFYSSNGILFFEAYYLSKDGFNKIGFYFSKDGGLNWKEFSPFHQSSTDNYNDRNILVTKDR
;
A
#
# COMPACT_ATOMS: atom_id res chain seq x y z
N MET A 1 42.30 10.43 21.14
CA MET A 1 41.48 9.77 22.18
C MET A 1 40.69 10.78 23.01
N GLU A 2 41.32 11.80 23.60
CA GLU A 2 40.65 12.74 24.51
C GLU A 2 39.42 13.47 23.91
N THR A 3 39.46 13.81 22.63
CA THR A 3 38.34 14.46 21.92
C THR A 3 37.17 13.50 21.68
N GLN A 4 37.44 12.24 21.31
CA GLN A 4 36.40 11.22 21.10
C GLN A 4 35.72 10.83 22.41
N THR A 5 36.46 10.75 23.52
CA THR A 5 35.90 10.48 24.84
C THR A 5 35.00 11.62 25.32
N LYS A 6 35.36 12.89 25.06
CA LYS A 6 34.51 14.05 25.38
C LYS A 6 33.21 14.07 24.56
N ILE A 7 33.23 13.62 23.31
CA ILE A 7 32.05 13.54 22.44
C ILE A 7 31.07 12.46 22.91
N ILE A 8 31.57 11.26 23.22
CA ILE A 8 30.75 10.16 23.75
C ILE A 8 30.13 10.53 25.10
N LEU A 9 30.88 11.26 25.95
CA LEU A 9 30.37 11.74 27.23
C LEU A 9 29.28 12.80 27.08
N ILE A 10 29.42 13.73 26.11
CA ILE A 10 28.38 14.73 25.80
C ILE A 10 27.12 14.05 25.28
N LEU A 11 27.24 13.05 24.40
CA LEU A 11 26.09 12.27 23.91
C LEU A 11 25.39 11.52 25.07
N LEU A 12 26.15 10.84 25.95
CA LEU A 12 25.60 10.11 27.10
C LEU A 12 24.88 11.01 28.13
N ILE A 13 25.28 12.28 28.25
CA ILE A 13 24.64 13.24 29.17
C ILE A 13 23.37 13.87 28.53
N LEU A 14 23.34 14.03 27.21
CA LEU A 14 22.20 14.65 26.52
C LEU A 14 21.03 13.67 26.33
N ILE A 15 21.30 12.37 26.17
CA ILE A 15 20.28 11.32 25.92
C ILE A 15 19.14 11.31 26.96
N PRO A 16 19.39 11.37 28.29
CA PRO A 16 18.29 11.38 29.28
C PRO A 16 17.46 12.67 29.26
N SER A 17 18.08 13.82 28.94
CA SER A 17 17.39 15.13 28.90
C SER A 17 16.52 15.33 27.65
N LEU A 18 16.74 14.55 26.60
CA LEU A 18 15.90 14.52 25.41
C LEU A 18 14.52 13.88 25.67
N GLY A 19 14.38 13.09 26.75
CA GLY A 19 13.12 12.45 27.14
C GLY A 19 12.09 13.37 27.80
N GLU A 20 12.52 14.49 28.41
CA GLU A 20 11.61 15.34 29.20
C GLU A 20 10.71 16.27 28.34
N SER A 21 11.11 16.62 27.12
CA SER A 21 10.27 17.47 26.23
C SER A 21 9.06 16.70 25.65
N GLN A 22 9.06 15.37 25.74
CA GLN A 22 7.99 14.50 25.24
C GLN A 22 6.91 14.17 26.29
N VAL A 23 6.99 14.70 27.51
CA VAL A 23 6.12 14.24 28.61
C VAL A 23 4.75 14.97 28.66
N SER A 24 4.49 15.95 27.80
CA SER A 24 3.27 16.79 27.86
C SER A 24 2.21 16.53 26.78
N TRP A 25 2.33 15.45 26.00
CA TRP A 25 1.43 15.20 24.86
C TRP A 25 0.13 14.50 25.25
N SER A 26 -0.99 15.05 24.80
CA SER A 26 -2.28 14.36 24.74
C SER A 26 -2.60 13.97 23.30
N ARG A 27 -3.00 12.72 23.04
CA ARG A 27 -3.60 12.33 21.75
C ARG A 27 -4.89 13.13 21.53
N ARG A 28 -5.08 13.69 20.33
CA ARG A 28 -6.33 14.35 19.91
C ARG A 28 -6.78 13.83 18.54
N ASN A 29 -8.08 13.93 18.28
CA ASN A 29 -8.72 13.32 17.12
C ASN A 29 -8.48 14.15 15.86
N THR A 30 -7.97 13.51 14.81
CA THR A 30 -7.65 14.07 13.49
C THR A 30 -8.82 13.85 12.52
N PRO A 31 -8.92 14.52 11.34
CA PRO A 31 -9.74 14.00 10.26
C PRO A 31 -9.31 12.56 10.00
N GLN A 32 -10.31 11.74 9.74
CA GLN A 32 -10.17 10.30 9.69
C GLN A 32 -9.39 9.93 8.44
N LYS A 33 -8.07 9.78 8.56
CA LYS A 33 -7.30 9.03 7.58
C LYS A 33 -6.83 7.76 8.26
N TYR A 34 -7.09 6.66 7.60
CA TYR A 34 -6.77 5.33 8.06
C TYR A 34 -5.97 4.63 6.97
N GLU A 35 -5.25 3.59 7.37
CA GLU A 35 -4.52 2.75 6.43
C GLU A 35 -5.35 1.52 6.14
N LEU A 36 -5.96 1.44 4.95
CA LEU A 36 -6.77 0.29 4.59
C LEU A 36 -5.91 -0.92 4.25
N GLY A 37 -6.16 -1.99 4.99
CA GLY A 37 -5.60 -3.31 4.76
C GLY A 37 -6.36 -4.05 3.68
N ASP A 38 -7.69 -4.07 3.70
CA ASP A 38 -8.49 -4.76 2.68
C ASP A 38 -9.98 -4.36 2.73
N ILE A 39 -10.71 -4.65 1.65
CA ILE A 39 -12.14 -4.37 1.52
C ILE A 39 -12.89 -5.59 0.97
N LEU A 40 -14.12 -5.80 1.43
CA LEU A 40 -14.97 -6.91 0.97
C LEU A 40 -16.46 -6.58 1.16
N ILE A 41 -17.32 -7.14 0.32
CA ILE A 41 -18.78 -7.10 0.51
C ILE A 41 -19.29 -8.55 0.58
N SER A 42 -20.02 -8.92 1.62
CA SER A 42 -20.58 -10.28 1.72
C SER A 42 -21.81 -10.50 0.83
N PRO A 43 -22.22 -11.76 0.60
CA PRO A 43 -23.46 -12.09 -0.10
C PRO A 43 -24.70 -11.42 0.50
N GLU A 44 -24.74 -11.23 1.81
CA GLU A 44 -25.82 -10.53 2.53
C GLU A 44 -25.80 -9.01 2.30
N GLY A 45 -24.71 -8.46 1.74
CA GLY A 45 -24.56 -7.02 1.49
C GLY A 45 -23.90 -6.27 2.63
N TYR A 46 -23.26 -6.97 3.57
CA TYR A 46 -22.46 -6.33 4.61
C TYR A 46 -21.11 -5.91 4.05
N TYR A 47 -20.69 -4.70 4.40
CA TYR A 47 -19.43 -4.14 3.97
C TYR A 47 -18.39 -4.40 5.04
N PHE A 48 -17.21 -4.84 4.64
CA PHE A 48 -16.08 -5.10 5.51
C PHE A 48 -14.90 -4.26 5.09
N ILE A 49 -14.25 -3.67 6.08
CA ILE A 49 -13.01 -2.95 5.91
C ILE A 49 -12.05 -3.42 6.99
N SER A 50 -10.88 -3.88 6.58
CA SER A 50 -9.77 -4.13 7.51
C SER A 50 -8.76 -3.00 7.41
N LEU A 51 -8.15 -2.62 8.53
CA LEU A 51 -7.00 -1.72 8.52
C LEU A 51 -5.70 -2.51 8.43
N SER A 52 -4.69 -1.94 7.76
CA SER A 52 -3.39 -2.59 7.59
C SER A 52 -2.57 -2.56 8.89
N GLN A 53 -2.70 -1.49 9.69
CA GLN A 53 -2.07 -1.37 11.00
C GLN A 53 -3.05 -1.72 12.10
N ASN A 54 -2.59 -2.47 13.10
CA ASN A 54 -3.35 -2.89 14.28
C ASN A 54 -4.51 -3.86 14.00
N SER A 55 -4.79 -4.17 12.73
CA SER A 55 -5.76 -5.20 12.31
C SER A 55 -7.21 -5.07 12.81
N PRO A 56 -7.77 -3.89 13.19
CA PRO A 56 -9.21 -3.83 13.41
C PRO A 56 -9.96 -4.09 12.09
N VAL A 57 -11.11 -4.73 12.22
CA VAL A 57 -12.02 -5.01 11.10
C VAL A 57 -13.34 -4.36 11.42
N TYR A 58 -13.78 -3.48 10.53
CA TYR A 58 -15.04 -2.77 10.62
C TYR A 58 -16.06 -3.46 9.72
N ILE A 59 -17.28 -3.57 10.23
CA ILE A 59 -18.44 -4.00 9.46
C ILE A 59 -19.46 -2.87 9.39
N SER A 60 -20.07 -2.69 8.22
CA SER A 60 -21.32 -1.97 8.08
C SER A 60 -22.41 -2.90 7.56
N THR A 61 -23.53 -2.90 8.27
CA THR A 61 -24.72 -3.71 7.97
C THR A 61 -25.87 -2.87 7.41
N ASP A 62 -25.66 -1.56 7.27
CA ASP A 62 -26.64 -0.56 6.85
C ASP A 62 -26.13 0.24 5.65
N GLU A 63 -25.50 -0.49 4.72
CA GLU A 63 -25.00 0.05 3.45
C GLU A 63 -23.96 1.17 3.61
N GLY A 64 -23.11 1.07 4.62
CA GLY A 64 -21.98 1.96 4.87
C GLY A 64 -22.33 3.27 5.58
N ASP A 65 -23.49 3.33 6.24
CA ASP A 65 -23.86 4.47 7.09
C ASP A 65 -23.18 4.44 8.43
N ASN A 66 -23.21 3.28 9.10
CA ASN A 66 -22.57 3.07 10.38
C ASN A 66 -21.56 1.94 10.29
N TRP A 67 -20.42 2.14 10.94
CA TRP A 67 -19.33 1.18 10.98
C TRP A 67 -19.05 0.75 12.40
N LYS A 68 -18.97 -0.55 12.61
CA LYS A 68 -18.71 -1.15 13.92
C LYS A 68 -17.43 -1.95 13.86
N ASP A 69 -16.51 -1.69 14.78
CA ASP A 69 -15.36 -2.56 15.01
C ASP A 69 -15.82 -3.92 15.55
N ILE A 70 -15.49 -4.98 14.84
CA ILE A 70 -15.78 -6.37 15.17
C ILE A 70 -14.51 -7.20 15.39
N ALA A 71 -13.34 -6.56 15.30
CA ALA A 71 -12.11 -7.15 15.78
C ALA A 71 -12.01 -6.92 17.30
N ASP A 72 -11.76 -8.00 18.05
CA ASP A 72 -11.45 -7.86 19.47
C ASP A 72 -10.13 -7.10 19.62
N LYS A 73 -10.20 -5.84 20.08
CA LYS A 73 -9.08 -4.89 20.19
C LYS A 73 -7.93 -5.39 21.06
N THR A 74 -8.12 -6.45 21.84
CA THR A 74 -7.10 -7.00 22.75
C THR A 74 -5.90 -7.65 22.04
N GLN A 75 -5.91 -7.75 20.71
CA GLN A 75 -4.87 -8.42 19.95
C GLN A 75 -4.37 -7.61 18.74
N LEU A 76 -3.95 -6.35 18.93
CA LEU A 76 -3.36 -5.55 17.85
C LEU A 76 -1.96 -6.08 17.51
N TYR A 77 -1.68 -6.34 16.23
CA TYR A 77 -0.33 -6.70 15.76
C TYR A 77 -0.02 -5.99 14.44
N TYR A 78 1.28 -5.77 14.19
CA TYR A 78 1.79 -5.19 12.96
C TYR A 78 1.71 -6.19 11.81
N SER A 79 0.97 -5.83 10.75
CA SER A 79 1.14 -6.43 9.43
C SER A 79 2.30 -5.74 8.72
N PHE A 80 3.40 -6.47 8.50
CA PHE A 80 4.59 -5.95 7.84
C PHE A 80 4.47 -5.88 6.30
N TYR A 81 3.39 -6.40 5.70
CA TYR A 81 3.25 -6.47 4.23
C TYR A 81 1.93 -5.85 3.75
N SER A 82 2.03 -4.74 3.00
CA SER A 82 0.89 -3.93 2.53
C SER A 82 0.18 -4.47 1.28
N GLY A 83 0.67 -5.57 0.69
CA GLY A 83 0.04 -6.19 -0.50
C GLY A 83 -1.01 -7.26 -0.19
N SER A 84 -1.11 -7.67 1.08
CA SER A 84 -1.82 -8.89 1.45
C SER A 84 -3.34 -8.71 1.49
N LYS A 85 -4.12 -9.55 0.78
CA LYS A 85 -5.58 -9.64 1.04
C LYS A 85 -5.83 -10.20 2.43
N LEU A 86 -6.46 -9.40 3.29
CA LEU A 86 -6.78 -9.79 4.66
C LEU A 86 -8.20 -10.36 4.75
N LEU A 87 -9.10 -10.00 3.85
CA LEU A 87 -10.48 -10.43 3.83
C LEU A 87 -10.72 -11.36 2.64
N LYS A 88 -11.51 -12.41 2.83
CA LYS A 88 -11.92 -13.30 1.74
C LYS A 88 -13.27 -13.91 1.99
N LEU A 89 -13.98 -14.14 0.91
CA LEU A 89 -15.20 -14.92 0.90
C LEU A 89 -14.86 -16.37 0.55
N ILE A 90 -15.23 -17.32 1.41
CA ILE A 90 -15.13 -18.75 1.14
C ILE A 90 -16.50 -19.35 1.48
N ASN A 91 -17.16 -19.90 0.45
CA ASN A 91 -18.49 -20.51 0.56
C ASN A 91 -19.52 -19.58 1.22
N GLY A 92 -19.52 -18.31 0.78
CA GLY A 92 -20.40 -17.26 1.32
C GLY A 92 -20.06 -16.80 2.75
N THR A 93 -19.06 -17.38 3.41
CA THR A 93 -18.63 -16.96 4.75
C THR A 93 -17.42 -16.04 4.65
N VAL A 94 -17.43 -14.97 5.45
CA VAL A 94 -16.31 -14.02 5.52
C VAL A 94 -15.23 -14.56 6.45
N TYR A 95 -14.02 -14.62 5.92
CA TYR A 95 -12.82 -14.97 6.66
C TYR A 95 -11.86 -13.79 6.69
N TYR A 96 -11.09 -13.74 7.77
CA TYR A 96 -10.10 -12.70 8.00
C TYR A 96 -8.75 -13.34 8.33
N GLY A 97 -7.72 -13.06 7.52
CA GLY A 97 -6.36 -13.51 7.74
C GLY A 97 -5.54 -12.49 8.51
N LYS A 98 -4.96 -12.90 9.64
CA LYS A 98 -4.05 -12.06 10.44
C LYS A 98 -2.63 -12.62 10.38
N CYS A 99 -1.72 -11.94 9.68
CA CYS A 99 -0.39 -12.46 9.38
C CYS A 99 0.73 -11.68 10.07
N ASN A 100 1.48 -12.36 10.95
CA ASN A 100 2.77 -11.90 11.47
C ASN A 100 3.74 -13.10 11.50
N GLY A 101 4.27 -13.46 10.33
CA GLY A 101 5.05 -14.69 10.12
C GLY A 101 4.20 -15.97 9.99
N LEU A 102 3.21 -16.16 10.87
CA LEU A 102 2.21 -17.22 10.77
C LEU A 102 0.81 -16.59 10.72
N CYS A 103 0.08 -16.84 9.64
CA CYS A 103 -1.28 -16.34 9.50
C CYS A 103 -2.23 -17.12 10.42
N LYS A 104 -2.88 -16.44 11.37
CA LYS A 104 -4.04 -16.97 12.09
C LYS A 104 -5.29 -16.49 11.37
N PRO A 105 -6.07 -17.38 10.74
CA PRO A 105 -7.33 -17.00 10.16
C PRO A 105 -8.44 -17.02 11.19
N TYR A 106 -9.42 -16.19 10.91
CA TYR A 106 -10.64 -16.04 11.66
C TYR A 106 -11.82 -16.23 10.73
N ILE A 107 -12.90 -16.77 11.26
CA ILE A 107 -14.17 -16.96 10.59
C ILE A 107 -15.22 -16.07 11.25
N LEU A 108 -16.02 -15.36 10.46
CA LEU A 108 -17.11 -14.56 10.98
C LEU A 108 -18.30 -15.46 11.36
N ILE A 109 -18.62 -15.53 12.64
CA ILE A 109 -19.78 -16.28 13.17
C ILE A 109 -20.54 -15.34 14.11
N ASN A 110 -21.85 -15.17 13.87
CA ASN A 110 -22.72 -14.33 14.69
C ASN A 110 -22.18 -12.90 14.90
N GLY A 111 -21.62 -12.30 13.83
CA GLY A 111 -21.09 -10.93 13.83
C GLY A 111 -19.76 -10.75 14.58
N LYS A 112 -19.07 -11.83 14.93
CA LYS A 112 -17.73 -11.80 15.55
C LYS A 112 -16.76 -12.74 14.84
N PHE A 113 -15.51 -12.31 14.75
CA PHE A 113 -14.43 -13.16 14.24
C PHE A 113 -13.97 -14.14 15.31
N ASN A 114 -14.05 -15.42 15.00
CA ASN A 114 -13.58 -16.52 15.85
C ASN A 114 -12.36 -17.17 15.21
N ILE A 115 -11.38 -17.59 16.02
CA ILE A 115 -10.19 -18.29 15.51
C ILE A 115 -10.64 -19.55 14.76
N LYS A 116 -10.19 -19.72 13.51
CA LYS A 116 -10.32 -20.97 12.77
C LYS A 116 -9.01 -21.75 12.93
N PRO A 117 -8.93 -22.73 13.85
CA PRO A 117 -7.71 -23.52 13.99
C PRO A 117 -7.45 -24.32 12.71
N GLY A 118 -6.17 -24.60 12.47
CA GLY A 118 -5.76 -25.60 11.49
C GLY A 118 -5.16 -25.05 10.20
N ILE A 119 -5.28 -23.76 9.89
CA ILE A 119 -4.79 -23.23 8.62
C ILE A 119 -3.32 -22.82 8.76
N THR A 120 -2.44 -23.44 7.99
CA THR A 120 -0.98 -23.24 8.05
C THR A 120 -0.42 -22.40 6.90
N SER A 121 -1.26 -22.04 5.93
CA SER A 121 -0.87 -21.43 4.67
C SER A 121 -1.24 -19.95 4.59
N ASN A 122 -0.63 -19.22 3.66
CA ASN A 122 -1.01 -17.84 3.38
C ASN A 122 -2.44 -17.82 2.80
N PHE A 123 -3.36 -17.25 3.57
CA PHE A 123 -4.80 -17.21 3.31
C PHE A 123 -5.18 -16.59 1.95
N GLU A 124 -4.37 -15.65 1.46
CA GLU A 124 -4.57 -15.00 0.16
C GLU A 124 -4.51 -15.99 -1.01
N LYS A 125 -3.72 -17.04 -0.84
CA LYS A 125 -3.42 -18.05 -1.84
C LYS A 125 -4.43 -19.19 -1.86
N LEU A 126 -5.48 -19.13 -1.06
CA LEU A 126 -6.55 -20.12 -1.07
C LEU A 126 -7.52 -19.84 -2.22
N TYR A 127 -8.01 -20.85 -2.91
CA TYR A 127 -9.01 -20.69 -3.96
C TYR A 127 -10.09 -21.75 -3.77
N THR A 128 -11.33 -21.41 -4.08
CA THR A 128 -12.49 -22.29 -3.95
C THR A 128 -13.07 -22.56 -5.32
N ASP A 129 -13.37 -23.83 -5.63
CA ASP A 129 -14.23 -24.16 -6.76
C ASP A 129 -15.72 -24.15 -6.37
N SER A 130 -16.61 -24.38 -7.33
CA SER A 130 -18.06 -24.47 -7.10
C SER A 130 -18.51 -25.68 -6.26
N ASN A 131 -17.64 -26.69 -6.08
CA ASN A 131 -17.88 -27.81 -5.18
C ASN A 131 -17.41 -27.53 -3.74
N ASN A 132 -16.98 -26.30 -3.47
CA ASN A 132 -16.41 -25.87 -2.19
C ASN A 132 -15.08 -26.57 -1.84
N SER A 133 -14.40 -27.16 -2.83
CA SER A 133 -13.05 -27.68 -2.68
C SER A 133 -12.08 -26.51 -2.58
N ILE A 134 -11.11 -26.61 -1.67
CA ILE A 134 -10.16 -25.52 -1.41
C ILE A 134 -8.77 -25.94 -1.86
N TYR A 135 -8.17 -25.06 -2.64
CA TYR A 135 -6.83 -25.22 -3.21
C TYR A 135 -5.91 -24.14 -2.65
N TYR A 136 -4.65 -24.49 -2.41
CA TYR A 136 -3.61 -23.53 -2.06
C TYR A 136 -2.67 -23.37 -3.26
N VAL A 137 -2.51 -22.13 -3.73
CA VAL A 137 -1.71 -21.78 -4.90
C VAL A 137 -0.50 -20.97 -4.46
N ASP A 138 0.68 -21.60 -4.41
CA ASP A 138 1.91 -20.86 -4.18
C ASP A 138 2.53 -20.32 -5.46
N GLU A 139 3.80 -19.90 -5.40
CA GLU A 139 4.47 -19.35 -6.57
C GLU A 139 4.70 -20.40 -7.68
N PHE A 140 4.77 -21.69 -7.35
CA PHE A 140 5.15 -22.75 -8.29
C PHE A 140 4.16 -23.92 -8.34
N ASN A 141 3.29 -24.07 -7.35
CA ASN A 141 2.49 -25.27 -7.16
C ASN A 141 1.06 -24.93 -6.77
N ILE A 142 0.16 -25.86 -7.11
CA ILE A 142 -1.23 -25.90 -6.67
C ILE A 142 -1.43 -27.19 -5.89
N TYR A 143 -1.88 -27.04 -4.65
CA TYR A 143 -2.14 -28.12 -3.73
C TYR A 143 -3.63 -28.22 -3.45
N GLN A 144 -4.15 -29.44 -3.38
CA GLN A 144 -5.39 -29.66 -2.67
C GLN A 144 -5.15 -29.45 -1.18
N THR A 145 -6.15 -28.88 -0.50
CA THR A 145 -6.06 -28.69 0.95
C THR A 145 -6.96 -29.67 1.70
N ASP A 146 -6.58 -29.98 2.93
CA ASP A 146 -7.43 -30.76 3.84
C ASP A 146 -8.62 -29.92 4.37
N SER A 147 -9.44 -30.53 5.22
CA SER A 147 -10.58 -29.83 5.88
C SER A 147 -10.17 -28.66 6.79
N ASN A 148 -8.87 -28.54 7.09
CA ASN A 148 -8.26 -27.44 7.85
C ASN A 148 -7.51 -26.45 6.95
N TRP A 149 -7.63 -26.59 5.63
CA TRP A 149 -6.96 -25.83 4.59
C TRP A 149 -5.44 -25.85 4.66
N ARG A 150 -4.89 -26.95 5.20
CA ARG A 150 -3.46 -27.23 5.11
C ARG A 150 -3.19 -27.75 3.71
N ALA A 151 -2.22 -27.13 3.03
CA ALA A 151 -1.68 -27.71 1.82
C ALA A 151 -1.08 -29.07 2.18
N ASP A 152 -1.61 -30.14 1.60
CA ASP A 152 -1.06 -31.46 1.78
C ASP A 152 0.12 -31.64 0.81
N ASN A 153 1.32 -31.32 1.29
CA ASN A 153 2.55 -31.47 0.51
C ASN A 153 2.90 -32.95 0.22
N THR A 154 2.15 -33.91 0.78
CA THR A 154 2.33 -35.35 0.53
C THR A 154 1.40 -35.90 -0.55
N GLN A 155 0.35 -35.13 -0.92
CA GLN A 155 -0.57 -35.48 -1.99
C GLN A 155 -0.09 -35.01 -3.37
N ASN A 156 -0.82 -35.44 -4.41
CA ASN A 156 -0.64 -34.93 -5.76
C ASN A 156 -0.80 -33.40 -5.77
N SER A 157 0.26 -32.70 -6.15
CA SER A 157 0.24 -31.27 -6.46
C SER A 157 0.47 -31.07 -7.94
N TRP A 158 -0.18 -30.07 -8.53
CA TRP A 158 0.23 -29.60 -9.85
C TRP A 158 1.38 -28.61 -9.70
N LYS A 159 2.47 -28.82 -10.45
CA LYS A 159 3.62 -27.91 -10.48
C LYS A 159 3.73 -27.26 -11.85
N THR A 160 3.85 -25.94 -11.89
CA THR A 160 4.07 -25.22 -13.14
C THR A 160 5.43 -25.59 -13.74
N GLN A 161 5.47 -25.67 -15.07
CA GLN A 161 6.72 -25.80 -15.83
C GLN A 161 7.36 -24.44 -16.16
N ASP A 162 6.64 -23.36 -15.87
CA ASP A 162 7.10 -21.99 -16.10
C ASP A 162 7.78 -21.41 -14.85
N ASN A 163 8.10 -20.12 -14.86
CA ASN A 163 8.80 -19.51 -13.74
C ASN A 163 7.92 -19.40 -12.50
N ARG A 164 6.67 -18.97 -12.66
CA ARG A 164 5.76 -18.80 -11.53
C ARG A 164 4.30 -18.75 -11.95
N ILE A 165 3.42 -19.04 -11.02
CA ILE A 165 1.98 -18.83 -11.11
C ILE A 165 1.70 -17.36 -10.80
N MET A 166 1.04 -16.68 -11.74
CA MET A 166 0.62 -15.29 -11.59
C MET A 166 -0.76 -15.20 -10.93
N ASP A 167 -1.69 -16.03 -11.40
CA ASP A 167 -3.07 -16.10 -10.92
C ASP A 167 -3.71 -17.46 -11.25
N ALA A 168 -4.86 -17.74 -10.66
CA ALA A 168 -5.64 -18.93 -10.91
C ALA A 168 -7.14 -18.68 -10.79
N PHE A 169 -7.92 -19.35 -11.64
CA PHE A 169 -9.37 -19.22 -11.74
C PHE A 169 -9.99 -20.60 -11.58
N PHE A 170 -10.66 -20.82 -10.44
CA PHE A 170 -11.29 -22.09 -10.12
C PHE A 170 -12.79 -21.98 -10.27
N PHE A 171 -13.38 -22.75 -11.19
CA PHE A 171 -14.83 -22.73 -11.43
C PHE A 171 -15.45 -24.07 -11.07
N GLN A 172 -15.03 -25.16 -11.71
CA GLN A 172 -15.50 -26.52 -11.48
C GLN A 172 -14.30 -27.47 -11.47
N HIS A 173 -14.44 -28.67 -10.88
CA HIS A 173 -13.32 -29.62 -10.77
C HIS A 173 -12.63 -29.94 -12.11
N ASP A 174 -13.38 -29.88 -13.21
CA ASP A 174 -12.86 -30.06 -14.56
C ASP A 174 -12.54 -28.76 -15.28
N ILE A 175 -13.08 -27.60 -14.88
CA ILE A 175 -12.89 -26.30 -15.54
C ILE A 175 -12.16 -25.34 -14.60
N ASN A 176 -10.83 -25.36 -14.66
CA ASN A 176 -9.98 -24.40 -13.94
C ASN A 176 -8.88 -23.90 -14.87
N TYR A 177 -8.43 -22.67 -14.63
CA TYR A 177 -7.37 -22.04 -15.40
C TYR A 177 -6.26 -21.55 -14.50
N VAL A 178 -5.01 -21.75 -14.94
CA VAL A 178 -3.83 -21.27 -14.23
C VAL A 178 -3.06 -20.37 -15.17
N VAL A 179 -2.80 -19.15 -14.72
CA VAL A 179 -2.02 -18.15 -15.45
C VAL A 179 -0.61 -18.16 -14.92
N THR A 180 0.35 -18.33 -15.82
CA THR A 180 1.76 -18.46 -15.47
C THR A 180 2.63 -17.50 -16.26
N ASP A 181 3.71 -17.09 -15.63
CA ASP A 181 4.76 -16.27 -16.20
C ASP A 181 5.85 -17.19 -16.77
N ALA A 182 5.94 -17.29 -18.08
CA ALA A 182 6.97 -18.07 -18.77
C ALA A 182 8.16 -17.21 -19.22
N TYR A 183 8.51 -16.17 -18.44
CA TYR A 183 9.63 -15.27 -18.72
C TYR A 183 10.94 -16.01 -18.99
N ASP A 184 11.46 -15.91 -20.20
CA ASP A 184 12.78 -16.45 -20.51
C ASP A 184 13.85 -15.41 -20.16
N LYS A 185 14.65 -15.68 -19.13
CA LYS A 185 15.77 -14.79 -18.75
C LYS A 185 16.76 -14.56 -19.90
N SER A 186 16.89 -15.52 -20.82
CA SER A 186 17.79 -15.40 -21.97
C SER A 186 17.20 -14.56 -23.10
N ASN A 187 15.88 -14.38 -23.10
CA ASN A 187 15.19 -13.54 -24.06
C ASN A 187 14.05 -12.76 -23.38
N PRO A 188 14.36 -11.62 -22.73
CA PRO A 188 13.35 -10.78 -22.07
C PRO A 188 12.24 -10.31 -23.00
N SER A 189 12.49 -10.22 -24.31
CA SER A 189 11.46 -9.89 -25.31
C SER A 189 10.46 -11.02 -25.58
N SER A 190 10.70 -12.20 -25.00
CA SER A 190 9.82 -13.36 -25.09
C SER A 190 8.91 -13.50 -23.86
N GLU A 191 8.58 -12.40 -23.20
CA GLU A 191 7.54 -12.38 -22.17
C GLU A 191 6.27 -13.08 -22.71
N ASN A 192 6.05 -14.27 -22.16
CA ASN A 192 5.01 -15.17 -22.56
C ASN A 192 4.19 -15.44 -21.32
N VAL A 193 2.97 -14.92 -21.28
CA VAL A 193 1.98 -15.44 -20.33
C VAL A 193 1.41 -16.71 -20.94
N ARG A 194 1.39 -17.79 -20.16
CA ARG A 194 0.74 -19.04 -20.54
C ARG A 194 -0.48 -19.23 -19.66
N ILE A 195 -1.52 -19.75 -20.27
CA ILE A 195 -2.73 -20.15 -19.57
C ILE A 195 -2.84 -21.66 -19.75
N TYR A 196 -2.97 -22.36 -18.63
CA TYR A 196 -3.18 -23.80 -18.60
C TYR A 196 -4.61 -24.09 -18.20
N TYR A 197 -5.21 -25.08 -18.84
CA TYR A 197 -6.42 -25.72 -18.36
C TYR A 197 -6.02 -26.79 -17.34
N LEU A 198 -6.53 -26.70 -16.11
CA LEU A 198 -6.18 -27.59 -15.01
C LEU A 198 -7.37 -28.47 -14.61
N ASN A 199 -7.20 -29.78 -14.72
CA ASN A 199 -8.09 -30.74 -14.09
C ASN A 199 -7.58 -31.01 -12.66
N THR A 200 -8.34 -30.57 -11.66
CA THR A 200 -7.90 -30.61 -10.25
C THR A 200 -8.08 -31.98 -9.59
N GLU A 201 -8.93 -32.85 -10.13
CA GLU A 201 -9.06 -34.24 -9.65
C GLU A 201 -7.82 -35.07 -9.97
N LYS A 202 -7.28 -34.90 -11.18
CA LYS A 202 -6.10 -35.63 -11.66
C LYS A 202 -4.80 -34.85 -11.44
N MET A 203 -4.90 -33.57 -11.06
CA MET A 203 -3.78 -32.62 -10.99
C MET A 203 -2.95 -32.58 -12.29
N THR A 204 -3.63 -32.68 -13.44
CA THR A 204 -3.01 -32.64 -14.77
C THR A 204 -3.45 -31.38 -15.51
N SER A 205 -2.55 -30.80 -16.30
CA SER A 205 -2.84 -29.61 -17.09
C SER A 205 -2.55 -29.80 -18.57
N THR A 206 -3.26 -29.04 -19.41
CA THR A 206 -2.94 -28.85 -20.82
C THR A 206 -2.76 -27.36 -21.12
N LEU A 207 -1.85 -27.03 -22.05
CA LEU A 207 -1.67 -25.64 -22.48
C LEU A 207 -2.94 -25.17 -23.21
N TYR A 208 -3.54 -24.10 -22.71
CA TYR A 208 -4.79 -23.54 -23.24
C TYR A 208 -4.55 -22.33 -24.15
N SER A 209 -3.75 -21.37 -23.69
CA SER A 209 -3.40 -20.17 -24.45
C SER A 209 -1.94 -19.76 -24.23
N LYS A 210 -1.35 -19.13 -25.25
CA LYS A 210 -0.06 -18.46 -25.17
C LYS A 210 -0.20 -17.01 -25.61
N ILE A 211 0.11 -16.09 -24.70
CA ILE A 211 0.04 -14.65 -24.91
C ILE A 211 1.47 -14.12 -25.01
N ARG A 212 1.78 -13.41 -26.10
CA ARG A 212 3.09 -12.77 -26.33
C ARG A 212 3.02 -11.29 -26.01
N ALA A 213 2.86 -10.95 -24.74
CA ALA A 213 2.75 -9.58 -24.28
C ALA A 213 3.18 -9.45 -22.81
N LEU A 214 3.65 -8.25 -22.45
CA LEU A 214 3.87 -7.88 -21.06
C LEU A 214 2.51 -7.68 -20.38
N VAL A 215 2.10 -8.66 -19.57
CA VAL A 215 0.89 -8.58 -18.76
C VAL A 215 1.29 -8.63 -17.29
N GLN A 216 0.82 -7.66 -16.51
CA GLN A 216 1.09 -7.63 -15.07
C GLN A 216 0.18 -8.63 -14.34
N LYS A 217 0.55 -8.95 -13.10
CA LYS A 217 -0.34 -9.68 -12.19
C LYS A 217 -1.69 -8.92 -12.05
N ASP A 218 -2.79 -9.66 -11.92
CA ASP A 218 -4.15 -9.12 -11.78
C ASP A 218 -4.68 -8.37 -13.03
N GLN A 219 -4.02 -8.51 -14.20
CA GLN A 219 -4.46 -7.92 -15.48
C GLN A 219 -4.99 -8.98 -16.47
N VAL A 220 -5.27 -10.19 -15.99
CA VAL A 220 -5.88 -11.28 -16.76
C VAL A 220 -7.21 -11.63 -16.12
N LEU A 221 -8.25 -11.74 -16.93
CA LEU A 221 -9.56 -12.28 -16.54
C LEU A 221 -9.86 -13.47 -17.43
N ILE A 222 -10.39 -14.52 -16.82
CA ILE A 222 -10.85 -15.70 -17.54
C ILE A 222 -12.29 -15.98 -17.11
N SER A 223 -13.16 -16.24 -18.07
CA SER A 223 -14.54 -16.69 -17.84
C SER A 223 -14.61 -18.18 -17.59
N LYS A 224 -15.73 -18.64 -17.03
CA LYS A 224 -16.00 -20.08 -16.88
C LYS A 224 -15.97 -20.79 -18.23
N GLU A 225 -16.40 -20.12 -19.30
CA GLU A 225 -16.42 -20.63 -20.66
C GLU A 225 -15.03 -20.62 -21.32
N GLY A 226 -14.01 -20.05 -20.68
CA GLY A 226 -12.65 -19.96 -21.19
C GLY A 226 -12.36 -18.74 -22.07
N ASN A 227 -13.29 -17.79 -22.18
CA ASN A 227 -12.97 -16.49 -22.76
C ASN A 227 -11.90 -15.80 -21.90
N ILE A 228 -10.94 -15.14 -22.55
CA ILE A 228 -9.81 -14.47 -21.90
C ILE A 228 -9.90 -12.98 -22.21
N CYS A 229 -9.77 -12.14 -21.18
CA CYS A 229 -9.58 -10.70 -21.33
C CYS A 229 -8.28 -10.31 -20.62
N ILE A 230 -7.45 -9.51 -21.28
CA ILE A 230 -6.18 -9.03 -20.73
C ILE A 230 -6.02 -7.52 -20.92
N ASN A 231 -5.42 -6.85 -19.94
CA ASN A 231 -4.98 -5.48 -20.09
C ASN A 231 -3.45 -5.44 -20.30
N VAL A 232 -3.04 -5.07 -21.52
CA VAL A 232 -1.64 -4.97 -21.90
C VAL A 232 -1.19 -3.52 -21.73
N THR A 233 -0.17 -3.31 -20.90
CA THR A 233 0.40 -1.98 -20.66
C THR A 233 1.51 -1.69 -21.65
N TYR A 234 1.28 -0.74 -22.57
CA TYR A 234 2.34 -0.15 -23.38
C TYR A 234 2.75 1.21 -22.80
N TRP A 235 3.92 1.72 -23.18
CA TRP A 235 4.50 2.95 -22.61
C TRP A 235 3.58 4.18 -22.71
N ASN A 236 2.67 4.19 -23.67
CA ASN A 236 1.77 5.32 -23.95
C ASN A 236 0.28 4.97 -23.86
N ARG A 237 -0.10 3.69 -23.73
CA ARG A 237 -1.51 3.27 -23.72
C ARG A 237 -1.69 1.87 -23.12
N ASN A 238 -2.74 1.73 -22.33
CA ASN A 238 -3.26 0.42 -21.92
C ASN A 238 -4.23 -0.08 -23.00
N GLN A 239 -4.00 -1.30 -23.50
CA GLN A 239 -4.87 -1.95 -24.46
C GLN A 239 -5.60 -3.12 -23.81
N LEU A 240 -6.93 -3.07 -23.87
CA LEU A 240 -7.76 -4.19 -23.44
C LEU A 240 -7.91 -5.15 -24.63
N LEU A 241 -7.46 -6.39 -24.49
CA LEU A 241 -7.55 -7.41 -25.52
C LEU A 241 -8.43 -8.57 -25.06
N TYR A 242 -9.08 -9.24 -26.00
CA TYR A 242 -9.91 -10.42 -25.74
C TYR A 242 -9.65 -11.54 -26.74
N ALA A 243 -9.66 -12.78 -26.25
CA ALA A 243 -9.73 -14.00 -27.05
C ALA A 243 -10.92 -14.85 -26.59
N ASN A 244 -11.67 -15.40 -27.55
CA ASN A 244 -12.78 -16.30 -27.24
C ASN A 244 -12.29 -17.72 -27.00
N SER A 245 -13.12 -18.51 -26.32
CA SER A 245 -12.73 -19.87 -25.93
C SER A 245 -12.52 -20.84 -27.10
N ALA A 246 -13.12 -20.57 -28.25
CA ALA A 246 -12.91 -21.33 -29.48
C ALA A 246 -11.55 -21.05 -30.14
N ASN A 247 -10.98 -19.87 -29.93
CA ASN A 247 -9.69 -19.44 -30.47
C ASN A 247 -8.89 -18.68 -29.41
N PRO A 248 -8.46 -19.36 -28.33
CA PRO A 248 -7.89 -18.70 -27.15
C PRO A 248 -6.51 -18.05 -27.40
N ASN A 249 -5.93 -18.23 -28.59
CA ASN A 249 -4.67 -17.62 -29.02
C ASN A 249 -4.85 -16.41 -29.96
N VAL A 250 -6.08 -16.06 -30.33
CA VAL A 250 -6.38 -14.97 -31.27
C VAL A 250 -7.01 -13.81 -30.50
N PHE A 251 -6.20 -12.80 -30.20
CA PHE A 251 -6.60 -11.62 -29.43
C PHE A 251 -7.07 -10.48 -30.34
N LYS A 252 -8.15 -9.81 -29.94
CA LYS A 252 -8.72 -8.62 -30.58
C LYS A 252 -8.77 -7.47 -29.57
N GLU A 253 -8.52 -6.24 -30.01
CA GLU A 253 -8.68 -5.05 -29.17
C GLU A 253 -10.17 -4.83 -28.85
N ILE A 254 -10.45 -4.57 -27.57
CA ILE A 254 -11.76 -4.18 -27.07
C ILE A 254 -11.83 -2.65 -27.08
N ILE A 255 -12.84 -2.11 -27.75
CA ILE A 255 -13.16 -0.68 -27.72
C ILE A 255 -14.29 -0.48 -26.70
N LEU A 256 -13.94 -0.04 -25.49
CA LEU A 256 -14.91 0.17 -24.40
C LEU A 256 -15.91 1.30 -24.69
N ASP A 257 -15.46 2.35 -25.38
CA ASP A 257 -16.28 3.48 -25.82
C ASP A 257 -15.76 3.99 -27.17
N SER A 258 -16.57 3.87 -28.21
CA SER A 258 -16.20 4.34 -29.55
C SER A 258 -16.10 5.87 -29.65
N GLN A 259 -16.71 6.60 -28.71
CA GLN A 259 -16.64 8.05 -28.63
C GLN A 259 -15.39 8.55 -27.89
N ASN A 260 -14.73 7.67 -27.11
CA ASN A 260 -13.53 8.01 -26.35
C ASN A 260 -12.43 6.97 -26.56
N LEU A 261 -11.57 7.20 -27.55
CA LEU A 261 -10.45 6.30 -27.86
C LEU A 261 -9.32 6.33 -26.81
N ASN A 262 -9.31 7.33 -25.93
CA ASN A 262 -8.29 7.55 -24.89
C ASN A 262 -8.69 6.97 -23.53
N ILE A 263 -9.41 5.84 -23.55
CA ILE A 263 -9.75 5.12 -22.34
C ILE A 263 -8.52 4.39 -21.81
N ASN A 264 -8.16 4.69 -20.56
CA ASN A 264 -7.12 4.00 -19.82
C ASN A 264 -7.78 3.10 -18.77
N VAL A 265 -7.58 1.78 -18.90
CA VAL A 265 -8.04 0.78 -17.92
C VAL A 265 -7.11 0.81 -16.72
N GLN A 266 -7.67 1.14 -15.56
CA GLN A 266 -6.97 1.25 -14.28
C GLN A 266 -7.07 -0.03 -13.45
N TYR A 267 -8.17 -0.77 -13.62
CA TYR A 267 -8.42 -2.02 -12.91
C TYR A 267 -9.30 -2.95 -13.74
N LEU A 268 -8.99 -4.24 -13.68
CA LEU A 268 -9.81 -5.34 -14.15
C LEU A 268 -10.11 -6.27 -12.99
N GLY A 269 -11.36 -6.72 -12.88
CA GLY A 269 -11.76 -7.66 -11.84
C GLY A 269 -13.03 -8.40 -12.19
N SER A 270 -13.43 -9.31 -11.32
CA SER A 270 -14.71 -10.00 -11.35
C SER A 270 -15.46 -9.77 -10.04
N ALA A 271 -16.78 -9.74 -10.11
CA ALA A 271 -17.68 -9.78 -8.97
C ALA A 271 -18.06 -11.23 -8.64
N ASP A 272 -18.68 -11.39 -7.46
CA ASP A 272 -19.12 -12.68 -6.94
C ASP A 272 -20.24 -13.31 -7.78
N ASP A 273 -21.00 -12.51 -8.54
CA ASP A 273 -22.04 -12.98 -9.45
C ASP A 273 -21.51 -13.47 -10.81
N GLY A 274 -20.19 -13.44 -11.01
CA GLY A 274 -19.53 -13.81 -12.26
C GLY A 274 -19.44 -12.67 -13.28
N THR A 275 -19.97 -11.48 -12.97
CA THR A 275 -19.81 -10.30 -13.82
C THR A 275 -18.38 -9.77 -13.75
N TYR A 276 -17.84 -9.29 -14.87
CA TYR A 276 -16.50 -8.70 -14.95
C TYR A 276 -16.57 -7.19 -15.02
N TYR A 277 -15.63 -6.50 -14.38
CA TYR A 277 -15.60 -5.04 -14.27
C TYR A 277 -14.27 -4.48 -14.77
N ALA A 278 -14.37 -3.36 -15.48
CA ALA A 278 -13.25 -2.54 -15.88
C ALA A 278 -13.46 -1.12 -15.35
N ILE A 279 -12.54 -0.65 -14.52
CA ILE A 279 -12.51 0.75 -14.08
C ILE A 279 -11.55 1.51 -14.98
N THR A 280 -12.00 2.67 -15.44
CA THR A 280 -11.25 3.50 -16.37
C THR A 280 -11.31 4.97 -15.97
N ASN A 281 -10.49 5.80 -16.62
CA ASN A 281 -10.61 7.26 -16.55
C ASN A 281 -11.95 7.82 -17.10
N ALA A 282 -12.76 7.01 -17.79
CA ALA A 282 -14.04 7.42 -18.38
C ALA A 282 -15.26 6.85 -17.64
N GLY A 283 -15.05 6.04 -16.59
CA GLY A 283 -16.11 5.40 -15.81
C GLY A 283 -15.89 3.90 -15.60
N VAL A 284 -16.95 3.24 -15.13
CA VAL A 284 -17.00 1.81 -14.83
C VAL A 284 -17.76 1.10 -15.94
N TYR A 285 -17.18 0.02 -16.45
CA TYR A 285 -17.77 -0.84 -17.46
C TYR A 285 -17.90 -2.26 -16.92
N PHE A 286 -18.90 -3.00 -17.38
CA PHE A 286 -19.08 -4.40 -17.02
C PHE A 286 -19.29 -5.29 -18.25
N SER A 287 -18.95 -6.57 -18.11
CA SER A 287 -19.23 -7.64 -19.08
C SER A 287 -19.79 -8.85 -18.34
N ASP A 288 -20.70 -9.60 -18.97
CA ASP A 288 -21.25 -10.84 -18.40
C ASP A 288 -20.30 -12.05 -18.54
N GLY A 289 -19.13 -11.86 -19.17
CA GLY A 289 -18.13 -12.92 -19.37
C GLY A 289 -18.44 -13.90 -20.49
N ILE A 290 -19.66 -13.88 -21.04
CA ILE A 290 -20.07 -14.71 -22.17
C ILE A 290 -19.35 -14.24 -23.44
N ASP A 291 -19.26 -12.92 -23.61
CA ASP A 291 -18.49 -12.29 -24.67
C ASP A 291 -17.78 -11.02 -24.17
N PHE A 292 -16.48 -11.13 -23.92
CA PHE A 292 -15.66 -9.98 -23.54
C PHE A 292 -15.50 -8.94 -24.65
N SER A 293 -16.00 -9.17 -25.87
CA SER A 293 -16.09 -8.10 -26.87
C SER A 293 -17.14 -7.04 -26.51
N ILE A 294 -18.09 -7.39 -25.62
CA ILE A 294 -19.19 -6.52 -25.23
C ILE A 294 -18.99 -6.06 -23.78
N TRP A 295 -18.79 -4.75 -23.64
CA TRP A 295 -18.75 -4.07 -22.34
C TRP A 295 -19.81 -2.98 -22.29
N LYS A 296 -20.53 -2.91 -21.17
CA LYS A 296 -21.60 -1.95 -20.95
C LYS A 296 -21.18 -0.98 -19.86
N LYS A 297 -21.29 0.32 -20.12
CA LYS A 297 -21.00 1.35 -19.13
C LYS A 297 -22.04 1.31 -18.00
N VAL A 298 -21.59 1.20 -16.76
CA VAL A 298 -22.44 1.31 -15.57
C VAL A 298 -22.68 2.79 -15.32
N PHE A 299 -23.80 3.31 -15.82
CA PHE A 299 -24.05 4.76 -15.85
C PHE A 299 -23.92 5.42 -14.47
N TYR A 300 -24.61 4.92 -13.45
CA TYR A 300 -24.58 5.53 -12.12
C TYR A 300 -23.19 5.44 -11.46
N MET A 301 -22.51 4.28 -11.51
CA MET A 301 -21.15 4.15 -10.95
C MET A 301 -20.12 4.99 -11.72
N SER A 302 -20.38 5.31 -12.98
CA SER A 302 -19.51 6.17 -13.77
C SER A 302 -19.67 7.66 -13.44
N GLN A 303 -20.76 8.05 -12.78
CA GLN A 303 -20.98 9.44 -12.39
C GLN A 303 -20.18 9.76 -11.14
N ASN A 304 -19.40 10.86 -11.20
CA ASN A 304 -18.59 11.34 -10.09
C ASN A 304 -17.70 10.23 -9.48
N LEU A 305 -17.21 9.32 -10.33
CA LEU A 305 -16.26 8.29 -9.92
C LEU A 305 -15.08 9.00 -9.26
N PRO A 306 -14.72 8.66 -8.01
CA PRO A 306 -13.59 9.26 -7.34
C PRO A 306 -12.35 9.19 -8.23
N SER A 307 -11.63 10.30 -8.34
CA SER A 307 -10.45 10.36 -9.21
C SER A 307 -9.24 9.74 -8.53
N LEU A 308 -8.54 8.85 -9.23
CA LEU A 308 -7.18 8.47 -8.86
C LEU A 308 -6.28 9.71 -8.88
N ASN A 309 -5.47 9.88 -7.83
CA ASN A 309 -4.39 10.86 -7.82
C ASN A 309 -3.04 10.18 -8.11
N TYR A 310 -2.01 10.97 -8.43
CA TYR A 310 -0.67 10.44 -8.72
C TYR A 310 -0.02 9.68 -7.55
N PHE A 311 -0.52 9.87 -6.32
CA PHE A 311 -0.04 9.16 -5.13
C PHE A 311 -0.77 7.84 -4.87
N SER A 312 -1.83 7.54 -5.63
CA SER A 312 -2.70 6.38 -5.43
C SER A 312 -2.06 5.13 -6.00
N ILE A 313 -1.37 4.36 -5.15
CA ILE A 313 -0.59 3.19 -5.54
C ILE A 313 -1.06 1.88 -4.89
N GLU A 314 -1.79 1.94 -3.77
CA GLU A 314 -2.35 0.77 -3.07
C GLU A 314 -3.88 0.75 -3.25
N ASN A 315 -4.30 0.74 -4.51
CA ASN A 315 -5.70 0.82 -4.87
C ASN A 315 -6.38 -0.54 -4.70
N LYS A 316 -7.56 -0.55 -4.09
CA LYS A 316 -8.36 -1.76 -3.90
C LYS A 316 -9.75 -1.53 -4.44
N TYR A 317 -10.32 -2.56 -5.04
CA TYR A 317 -11.61 -2.49 -5.68
C TYR A 317 -12.38 -3.78 -5.36
N TYR A 318 -13.65 -3.64 -5.00
CA TYR A 318 -14.55 -4.76 -4.83
C TYR A 318 -15.92 -4.38 -5.40
N PHE A 319 -16.35 -5.11 -6.42
CA PHE A 319 -17.68 -5.00 -6.99
C PHE A 319 -18.45 -6.25 -6.59
N LYS A 320 -19.61 -6.06 -5.98
CA LYS A 320 -20.54 -7.16 -5.73
C LYS A 320 -21.51 -7.31 -6.90
N ASP A 321 -22.03 -6.19 -7.38
CA ASP A 321 -22.94 -6.10 -8.52
C ASP A 321 -22.86 -4.70 -9.14
N SER A 322 -23.66 -4.45 -10.18
CA SER A 322 -23.70 -3.17 -10.91
C SER A 322 -24.22 -1.98 -10.09
N LEU A 323 -24.68 -2.21 -8.87
CA LEU A 323 -25.22 -1.20 -7.97
C LEU A 323 -24.55 -1.20 -6.60
N THR A 324 -23.54 -2.03 -6.39
CA THR A 324 -22.91 -2.22 -5.07
C THR A 324 -21.41 -2.41 -5.24
N ALA A 325 -20.63 -1.43 -4.79
CA ALA A 325 -19.18 -1.46 -4.86
C ALA A 325 -18.55 -0.75 -3.67
N ILE A 326 -17.29 -1.10 -3.39
CA ILE A 326 -16.40 -0.36 -2.51
C ILE A 326 -15.05 -0.23 -3.22
N ILE A 327 -14.50 0.97 -3.20
CA ILE A 327 -13.19 1.28 -3.76
C ILE A 327 -12.34 1.99 -2.72
N ASN A 328 -11.04 1.79 -2.80
CA ASN A 328 -10.06 2.46 -1.99
C ASN A 328 -8.93 2.99 -2.87
N TYR A 329 -8.55 4.24 -2.62
CA TYR A 329 -7.33 4.83 -3.15
C TYR A 329 -6.34 5.07 -2.02
N GLY A 330 -5.39 4.14 -1.90
CA GLY A 330 -4.32 4.16 -0.92
C GLY A 330 -3.02 4.73 -1.49
N ASN A 331 -2.24 5.44 -0.67
CA ASN A 331 -0.85 5.77 -0.98
C ASN A 331 0.13 4.92 -0.15
N ASN A 332 1.41 4.91 -0.52
CA ASN A 332 2.48 4.23 0.23
C ASN A 332 2.67 4.74 1.67
N CYS A 333 2.09 5.89 2.01
CA CYS A 333 2.17 6.49 3.34
C CYS A 333 1.05 6.04 4.26
N GLY A 334 0.24 5.10 3.77
CA GLY A 334 -0.88 4.54 4.48
C GLY A 334 -2.09 5.46 4.58
N GLU A 335 -2.15 6.55 3.81
CA GLU A 335 -3.42 7.25 3.67
C GLU A 335 -4.31 6.50 2.70
N SER A 336 -5.57 6.31 3.07
CA SER A 336 -6.57 5.68 2.24
C SER A 336 -7.82 6.54 2.17
N ASN A 337 -8.32 6.77 0.96
CA ASN A 337 -9.64 7.33 0.73
C ASN A 337 -10.54 6.22 0.19
N ALA A 338 -11.51 5.82 1.00
CA ALA A 338 -12.43 4.76 0.61
C ALA A 338 -13.82 5.32 0.32
N TYR A 339 -14.48 4.73 -0.66
CA TYR A 339 -15.78 5.15 -1.14
C TYR A 339 -16.67 3.93 -1.35
N ILE A 340 -17.93 4.07 -1.00
CA ILE A 340 -18.96 3.09 -1.32
C ILE A 340 -19.87 3.62 -2.41
N PHE A 341 -20.37 2.70 -3.22
CA PHE A 341 -21.52 2.90 -4.08
C PHE A 341 -22.56 1.84 -3.72
N ASN A 342 -23.81 2.23 -3.53
CA ASN A 342 -24.89 1.31 -3.17
C ASN A 342 -26.23 1.71 -3.81
N LYS A 343 -27.22 0.81 -3.70
CA LYS A 343 -28.57 0.98 -4.25
C LYS A 343 -29.34 2.13 -3.62
N LYS A 344 -29.09 2.45 -2.35
CA LYS A 344 -29.75 3.54 -1.62
C LYS A 344 -29.33 4.92 -2.09
N TYR A 345 -28.05 5.10 -2.41
CA TYR A 345 -27.48 6.41 -2.75
C TYR A 345 -27.36 6.66 -4.25
N LEU A 346 -27.06 5.62 -5.04
CA LEU A 346 -26.75 5.73 -6.47
C LEU A 346 -25.67 6.78 -6.79
N GLN A 347 -24.80 7.06 -5.82
CA GLN A 347 -23.66 7.97 -5.93
C GLN A 347 -22.54 7.46 -5.02
N TRP A 348 -21.30 7.85 -5.34
CA TRP A 348 -20.15 7.54 -4.50
C TRP A 348 -20.19 8.35 -3.22
N LYS A 349 -20.17 7.64 -2.09
CA LYS A 349 -20.15 8.23 -0.74
C LYS A 349 -18.80 7.93 -0.09
N PRO A 350 -18.09 8.93 0.46
CA PRO A 350 -16.87 8.68 1.22
C PRO A 350 -17.19 7.89 2.50
N ILE A 351 -16.29 6.99 2.85
CA ILE A 351 -16.35 6.21 4.09
C ILE A 351 -15.63 7.00 5.19
N ASN A 352 -16.24 7.07 6.35
CA ASN A 352 -15.69 7.73 7.53
C ASN A 352 -15.65 6.69 8.65
N LEU A 353 -14.47 6.11 8.89
CA LEU A 353 -14.24 5.22 10.02
C LEU A 353 -13.71 6.07 11.18
N ASP A 354 -14.41 6.11 12.31
CA ASP A 354 -14.06 6.92 13.49
C ASP A 354 -12.73 6.51 14.15
N ILE A 355 -11.63 6.77 13.43
CA ILE A 355 -10.28 6.27 13.64
C ILE A 355 -9.30 7.35 13.20
N ASN A 356 -8.30 7.58 14.04
CA ASN A 356 -7.23 8.52 13.76
C ASN A 356 -6.01 7.80 13.14
N ILE A 357 -5.21 8.57 12.41
CA ILE A 357 -3.91 8.15 11.89
C ILE A 357 -3.02 7.72 13.08
N ASN A 358 -2.64 6.44 13.13
CA ASN A 358 -1.75 5.92 14.19
C ASN A 358 -0.27 5.90 13.80
N ASN A 359 0.09 6.30 12.58
CA ASN A 359 1.47 6.26 12.06
C ASN A 359 2.17 7.62 12.08
N LEU A 360 1.75 8.58 12.90
CA LEU A 360 2.48 9.84 13.06
C LEU A 360 3.55 9.69 14.13
N ASP A 361 4.79 9.94 13.75
CA ASP A 361 5.97 9.88 14.62
C ASP A 361 6.64 11.27 14.70
N ASN A 362 7.65 11.40 15.57
CA ASN A 362 8.48 12.61 15.70
C ASN A 362 7.65 13.91 15.84
N LEU A 363 6.67 13.91 16.75
CA LEU A 363 5.80 15.07 16.97
C LEU A 363 6.56 16.21 17.64
N GLN A 364 6.49 17.41 17.07
CA GLN A 364 7.14 18.62 17.58
C GLN A 364 6.19 19.82 17.51
N LYS A 365 6.22 20.72 18.51
CA LYS A 365 5.36 21.91 18.57
C LYS A 365 6.19 23.18 18.48
N ASP A 366 5.79 24.13 17.65
CA ASP A 366 6.42 25.45 17.58
C ASP A 366 5.86 26.42 18.64
N VAL A 367 6.36 27.66 18.60
CA VAL A 367 5.98 28.76 19.50
C VAL A 367 4.54 29.21 19.30
N HIS A 368 3.97 29.00 18.12
CA HIS A 368 2.59 29.37 17.78
C HIS A 368 1.60 28.26 18.10
N GLY A 369 2.08 27.10 18.54
CA GLY A 369 1.29 25.94 18.85
C GLY A 369 0.97 25.07 17.64
N ASN A 370 1.59 25.31 16.48
CA ASN A 370 1.48 24.40 15.35
C ASN A 370 2.24 23.12 15.68
N LEU A 371 1.61 21.99 15.37
CA LEU A 371 2.13 20.66 15.62
C LEU A 371 2.62 20.07 14.30
N TYR A 372 3.86 19.63 14.29
CA TYR A 372 4.51 18.96 13.17
C TYR A 372 4.63 17.49 13.48
N ALA A 373 4.43 16.62 12.49
CA ALA A 373 4.65 15.20 12.62
C ALA A 373 5.24 14.61 11.36
N PHE A 374 6.07 13.59 11.56
CA PHE A 374 6.59 12.74 10.51
C PHE A 374 5.57 11.66 10.16
N SER A 375 5.29 11.52 8.87
CA SER A 375 4.47 10.45 8.31
C SER A 375 5.40 9.49 7.56
N PRO A 376 5.79 8.35 8.17
CA PRO A 376 6.61 7.35 7.51
C PRO A 376 5.83 6.73 6.36
N CYS A 377 6.52 6.50 5.24
CA CYS A 377 5.95 5.83 4.08
C CYS A 377 6.66 4.50 3.83
N ARG A 378 5.87 3.45 3.60
CA ARG A 378 6.39 2.11 3.35
C ARG A 378 7.14 2.09 2.02
N ASN A 379 8.28 1.40 1.98
CA ASN A 379 9.03 1.04 0.77
C ASN A 379 9.54 2.19 -0.12
N TYR A 380 9.45 3.44 0.33
CA TYR A 380 9.88 4.59 -0.46
C TYR A 380 10.58 5.62 0.45
N PRO A 381 11.88 5.42 0.75
CA PRO A 381 12.64 6.34 1.60
C PRO A 381 12.70 7.77 1.03
N ALA A 382 12.46 7.94 -0.28
CA ALA A 382 12.41 9.26 -0.93
C ALA A 382 11.05 9.99 -0.78
N ARG A 383 10.03 9.37 -0.17
CA ARG A 383 8.69 9.94 0.00
C ARG A 383 8.32 10.01 1.47
N GLU A 384 9.22 10.49 2.31
CA GLU A 384 8.91 10.84 3.68
C GLU A 384 8.26 12.23 3.72
N TYR A 385 7.11 12.36 4.40
CA TYR A 385 6.38 13.62 4.44
C TYR A 385 6.21 14.10 5.86
N TYR A 386 6.46 15.38 6.07
CA TYR A 386 5.99 16.06 7.27
C TYR A 386 4.59 16.61 7.06
N ARG A 387 3.85 16.62 8.16
CA ARG A 387 2.54 17.24 8.26
C ARG A 387 2.57 18.33 9.29
N ILE A 388 1.69 19.30 9.10
CA ILE A 388 1.45 20.38 10.05
C ILE A 388 -0.02 20.35 10.48
N SER A 389 -0.26 20.73 11.73
CA SER A 389 -1.56 20.89 12.33
C SER A 389 -1.58 22.21 13.11
N GLU A 390 -2.50 23.10 12.77
CA GLU A 390 -2.66 24.39 13.48
C GLU A 390 -3.65 24.30 14.66
N ASP A 391 -4.29 23.14 14.83
CA ASP A 391 -5.42 22.92 15.74
C ASP A 391 -5.15 21.81 16.75
N ASP A 392 -3.87 21.68 17.15
CA ASP A 392 -3.38 20.76 18.19
C ASP A 392 -3.60 19.28 17.84
N GLY A 393 -3.29 18.93 16.59
CA GLY A 393 -3.43 17.58 16.05
C GLY A 393 -4.87 17.21 15.73
N LYS A 394 -5.75 18.18 15.46
CA LYS A 394 -7.13 17.89 15.03
C LYS A 394 -7.31 17.82 13.54
N THR A 395 -6.46 18.48 12.77
CA THR A 395 -6.36 18.42 11.31
C THR A 395 -4.89 18.33 10.94
N TRP A 396 -4.56 17.48 9.97
CA TRP A 396 -3.20 17.34 9.46
C TRP A 396 -3.18 17.57 7.97
N GLU A 397 -2.34 18.50 7.56
CA GLU A 397 -2.11 18.84 6.17
C GLU A 397 -0.70 18.47 5.77
N LEU A 398 -0.52 18.06 4.51
CA LEU A 398 0.81 17.90 3.93
C LEU A 398 1.51 19.25 3.97
N PHE A 399 2.73 19.26 4.49
CA PHE A 399 3.44 20.49 4.72
C PHE A 399 4.40 20.80 3.58
N PHE A 400 4.15 21.93 2.92
CA PHE A 400 4.92 22.41 1.78
C PHE A 400 5.53 23.79 2.05
N ILE A 401 6.69 24.05 1.45
CA ILE A 401 7.26 25.40 1.33
C ILE A 401 7.66 25.62 -0.11
N ASN A 402 7.17 26.71 -0.71
CA ASN A 402 7.45 27.08 -2.10
C ASN A 402 7.16 25.94 -3.11
N GLY A 403 6.14 25.12 -2.84
CA GLY A 403 5.76 23.99 -3.69
C GLY A 403 6.58 22.71 -3.46
N GLU A 404 7.59 22.75 -2.59
CA GLU A 404 8.41 21.59 -2.25
C GLU A 404 7.93 20.90 -0.96
N TYR A 405 8.04 19.58 -0.92
CA TYR A 405 7.72 18.79 0.29
C TYR A 405 8.72 19.07 1.40
N VAL A 406 8.21 19.24 2.60
CA VAL A 406 9.05 19.29 3.80
C VAL A 406 9.47 17.87 4.17
N ARG A 407 10.78 17.63 4.11
CA ARG A 407 11.43 16.33 4.38
C ARG A 407 11.93 16.21 5.81
N SER A 408 12.05 17.32 6.54
CA SER A 408 12.49 17.34 7.94
C SER A 408 12.07 18.60 8.65
N VAL A 409 11.80 18.48 9.95
CA VAL A 409 11.43 19.58 10.84
C VAL A 409 12.20 19.48 12.15
N GLY A 410 12.68 20.62 12.64
CA GLY A 410 13.27 20.83 13.95
C GLY A 410 12.70 22.06 14.63
N ILE A 411 12.72 22.06 15.95
CA ILE A 411 12.33 23.23 16.76
C ILE A 411 13.56 23.79 17.48
N ASN A 412 13.89 25.06 17.24
CA ASN A 412 15.04 25.72 17.86
C ASN A 412 14.75 26.19 19.32
N LYS A 413 15.74 26.78 20.02
CA LYS A 413 15.54 27.30 21.40
C LYS A 413 14.43 28.33 21.52
N ASP A 414 14.23 29.12 20.49
CA ASP A 414 13.22 30.18 20.46
C ASP A 414 11.84 29.61 20.08
N LYS A 415 11.75 28.28 20.01
CA LYS A 415 10.59 27.50 19.58
C LYS A 415 10.14 27.79 18.16
N ALA A 416 11.00 28.38 17.33
CA ALA A 416 10.73 28.54 15.91
C ALA A 416 11.04 27.24 15.15
N ALA A 417 10.20 26.93 14.16
CA ALA A 417 10.41 25.79 13.29
C ALA A 417 11.53 26.08 12.27
N ILE A 418 12.43 25.12 12.11
CA ILE A 418 13.38 25.06 10.99
C ILE A 418 13.11 23.79 10.20
N VAL A 419 13.13 23.91 8.88
CA VAL A 419 12.68 22.82 8.02
C VAL A 419 13.55 22.70 6.79
N LEU A 420 13.59 21.50 6.22
CA LEU A 420 14.13 21.28 4.88
C LEU A 420 12.98 21.01 3.93
N ALA A 421 12.90 21.83 2.88
CA ALA A 421 12.01 21.58 1.74
C ALA A 421 12.86 21.52 0.46
N GLY A 422 12.75 20.41 -0.27
CA GLY A 422 13.67 20.10 -1.36
C GLY A 422 15.11 19.99 -0.85
N GLU A 423 15.99 20.87 -1.33
CA GLU A 423 17.41 20.96 -0.95
C GLU A 423 17.73 22.20 -0.07
N ASN A 424 16.68 22.92 0.32
CA ASN A 424 16.79 24.25 0.91
C ASN A 424 16.31 24.26 2.37
N LEU A 425 17.05 24.98 3.22
CA LEU A 425 16.70 25.21 4.62
C LEU A 425 15.86 26.48 4.77
N PHE A 426 14.81 26.39 5.59
CA PHE A 426 13.95 27.52 5.90
C PHE A 426 13.75 27.64 7.41
N LEU A 427 13.88 28.86 7.93
CA LEU A 427 13.58 29.20 9.31
C LEU A 427 12.29 30.00 9.37
N GLN A 428 11.36 29.57 10.21
CA GLN A 428 10.12 30.28 10.47
C GLN A 428 10.39 31.53 11.31
N ASN A 429 9.84 32.66 10.91
CA ASN A 429 9.84 33.86 11.71
C ASN A 429 8.83 33.72 12.85
N SER A 430 9.30 33.90 14.09
CA SER A 430 8.49 33.75 15.30
C SER A 430 7.42 34.85 15.46
N LEU A 431 7.49 35.95 14.71
CA LEU A 431 6.53 37.04 14.80
C LEU A 431 5.38 36.91 13.80
N ASP A 432 5.67 36.58 12.54
CA ASP A 432 4.70 36.66 11.43
C ASP A 432 4.48 35.32 10.71
N LYS A 433 5.09 34.23 11.17
CA LYS A 433 5.03 32.87 10.58
C LYS A 433 5.59 32.76 9.16
N THR A 434 6.24 33.79 8.64
CA THR A 434 6.86 33.73 7.30
C THR A 434 8.09 32.83 7.32
N TRP A 435 8.40 32.22 6.17
CA TRP A 435 9.56 31.35 6.01
C TRP A 435 10.71 32.11 5.38
N LYS A 436 11.84 32.20 6.10
CA LYS A 436 13.07 32.80 5.62
C LYS A 436 14.02 31.71 5.12
N PHE A 437 14.46 31.82 3.87
CA PHE A 437 15.54 30.98 3.34
C PHE A 437 16.83 31.18 4.14
N ILE A 438 17.46 30.08 4.52
CA ILE A 438 18.77 30.06 5.18
C ILE A 438 19.76 29.42 4.23
N GLN A 439 20.92 30.07 4.04
CA GLN A 439 22.00 29.50 3.24
C GLN A 439 22.39 28.14 3.82
N ASN A 440 22.36 27.12 2.96
CA ASN A 440 22.68 25.76 3.35
C ASN A 440 24.17 25.69 3.74
N PRO A 441 24.53 25.16 4.93
CA PRO A 441 25.94 24.95 5.29
C PRO A 441 26.69 23.94 4.45
N ILE A 442 25.97 23.15 3.66
CA ILE A 442 26.57 22.06 2.87
C ILE A 442 27.06 22.63 1.53
N PRO A 443 28.21 22.17 1.03
CA PRO A 443 28.69 22.54 -0.30
C PRO A 443 27.64 22.29 -1.40
N ASP A 444 27.57 23.20 -2.38
CA ASP A 444 26.56 23.34 -3.44
C ASP A 444 26.31 22.11 -4.36
N SER A 445 26.91 20.95 -4.11
CA SER A 445 26.91 19.79 -5.02
C SER A 445 26.33 18.49 -4.44
N GLY A 446 25.61 18.53 -3.32
CA GLY A 446 25.09 17.33 -2.65
C GLY A 446 23.57 17.15 -2.79
N ILE A 447 23.12 15.95 -3.18
CA ILE A 447 21.70 15.54 -3.11
C ILE A 447 21.42 14.95 -1.73
N PHE A 448 20.38 15.44 -1.03
CA PHE A 448 20.05 15.05 0.35
C PHE A 448 19.04 13.91 0.44
N SER A 449 19.35 12.86 1.21
CA SER A 449 18.44 11.72 1.39
C SER A 449 17.74 11.64 2.75
N SER A 450 18.28 12.25 3.82
CA SER A 450 17.56 12.38 5.10
C SER A 450 18.15 13.50 5.94
N LEU A 451 17.31 14.13 6.78
CA LEU A 451 17.72 15.08 7.80
C LEU A 451 16.96 14.80 9.09
N PHE A 452 17.69 14.78 10.20
CA PHE A 452 17.10 14.74 11.52
C PHE A 452 17.59 15.95 12.31
N PHE A 453 16.64 16.80 12.72
CA PHE A 453 16.93 17.85 13.67
C PHE A 453 16.84 17.28 15.08
N TYR A 454 17.94 17.40 15.81
CA TYR A 454 17.94 17.21 17.27
C TYR A 454 18.05 18.58 17.91
N SER A 455 17.20 18.86 18.89
CA SER A 455 17.27 20.09 19.68
C SER A 455 17.64 19.72 21.10
N SER A 456 18.79 20.20 21.55
CA SER A 456 19.16 20.11 22.96
C SER A 456 19.72 21.44 23.43
N ASN A 457 19.07 22.03 24.45
CA ASN A 457 19.43 23.34 24.99
C ASN A 457 19.59 24.44 23.93
N GLY A 458 18.80 24.39 22.85
CA GLY A 458 18.85 25.37 21.78
C GLY A 458 19.90 25.16 20.71
N ILE A 459 20.72 24.12 20.85
CA ILE A 459 21.63 23.68 19.80
C ILE A 459 20.85 22.74 18.88
N LEU A 460 20.83 23.10 17.61
CA LEU A 460 20.31 22.23 16.56
C LEU A 460 21.43 21.37 16.01
N PHE A 461 21.17 20.09 15.86
CA PHE A 461 22.03 19.17 15.10
C PHE A 461 21.35 18.82 13.79
N PHE A 462 22.16 18.54 12.78
CA PHE A 462 21.74 18.28 11.41
C PHE A 462 22.63 17.17 10.87
N GLU A 463 22.02 16.06 10.48
CA GLU A 463 22.69 14.97 9.77
C GLU A 463 22.32 15.07 8.29
N ALA A 464 23.31 15.05 7.40
CA ALA A 464 23.09 15.05 5.96
C ALA A 464 23.85 13.92 5.29
N TYR A 465 23.10 13.15 4.50
CA TYR A 465 23.65 12.23 3.52
C TYR A 465 23.74 12.96 2.18
N TYR A 466 24.94 13.02 1.60
CA TYR A 466 25.12 13.64 0.30
C TYR A 466 26.10 12.87 -0.58
N LEU A 467 25.81 12.80 -1.88
CA LEU A 467 26.74 12.31 -2.89
C LEU A 467 27.85 13.35 -3.11
N SER A 468 29.11 12.98 -2.90
CA SER A 468 30.23 13.82 -3.29
C SER A 468 30.38 13.82 -4.82
N LYS A 469 31.13 14.80 -5.36
CA LYS A 469 31.52 14.83 -6.79
C LYS A 469 32.26 13.56 -7.23
N ASP A 470 32.83 12.83 -6.28
CA ASP A 470 33.56 11.59 -6.50
C ASP A 470 32.64 10.35 -6.49
N GLY A 471 31.31 10.53 -6.35
CA GLY A 471 30.31 9.46 -6.39
C GLY A 471 30.14 8.68 -5.08
N PHE A 472 30.79 9.10 -3.99
CA PHE A 472 30.64 8.45 -2.68
C PHE A 472 29.55 9.12 -1.85
N ASN A 473 28.75 8.31 -1.15
CA ASN A 473 27.88 8.80 -0.10
C ASN A 473 28.74 9.26 1.09
N LYS A 474 28.62 10.52 1.47
CA LYS A 474 29.20 11.08 2.70
C LYS A 474 28.08 11.37 3.68
N ILE A 475 28.31 11.05 4.94
CA ILE A 475 27.49 11.49 6.07
C ILE A 475 28.21 12.68 6.69
N GLY A 476 27.56 13.84 6.71
CA GLY A 476 28.04 15.05 7.39
C GLY A 476 27.16 15.36 8.58
N PHE A 477 27.77 15.66 9.72
CA PHE A 477 27.07 16.14 10.91
C PHE A 477 27.34 17.63 11.07
N TYR A 478 26.31 18.44 11.23
CA TYR A 478 26.40 19.88 11.39
C TYR A 478 25.66 20.29 12.65
N PHE A 479 26.06 21.40 13.25
CA PHE A 479 25.36 21.96 14.39
C PHE A 479 25.22 23.47 14.28
N SER A 480 24.17 24.01 14.87
CA SER A 480 23.91 25.43 14.99
C SER A 480 23.64 25.80 16.45
N LYS A 481 24.38 26.79 16.96
CA LYS A 481 24.21 27.31 18.33
C LYS A 481 23.29 28.53 18.40
N ASP A 482 22.98 29.13 17.26
CA ASP A 482 22.19 30.35 17.13
C ASP A 482 20.79 30.09 16.58
N GLY A 483 20.29 28.86 16.77
CA GLY A 483 18.92 28.51 16.43
C GLY A 483 18.67 28.31 14.93
N GLY A 484 19.71 27.94 14.18
CA GLY A 484 19.63 27.53 12.77
C GLY A 484 20.06 28.60 11.77
N LEU A 485 20.59 29.74 12.24
CA LEU A 485 21.03 30.83 11.37
C LEU A 485 22.43 30.56 10.79
N ASN A 486 23.35 30.08 11.62
CA ASN A 486 24.68 29.67 11.22
C ASN A 486 24.94 28.23 11.63
N TRP A 487 25.58 27.50 10.74
CA TRP A 487 25.81 26.07 10.85
C TRP A 487 27.30 25.76 10.70
N LYS A 488 27.80 24.80 11.46
CA LYS A 488 29.19 24.34 11.40
C LYS A 488 29.24 22.83 11.30
N GLU A 489 30.02 22.32 10.35
CA GLU A 489 30.29 20.89 10.24
C GLU A 489 31.14 20.40 11.42
N PHE A 490 30.81 19.22 11.90
CA PHE A 490 31.51 18.49 12.94
C PHE A 490 32.50 17.50 12.30
N SER A 491 33.73 17.95 12.02
CA SER A 491 34.84 17.08 11.58
C SER A 491 35.43 16.37 12.82
N PRO A 492 35.47 15.01 12.89
CA PRO A 492 36.07 14.14 11.86
C PRO A 492 35.21 12.95 11.40
N PHE A 493 33.87 13.02 11.46
CA PHE A 493 33.00 11.93 11.01
C PHE A 493 32.88 11.88 9.47
N HIS A 494 34.00 11.67 8.76
CA HIS A 494 33.96 11.22 7.38
C HIS A 494 34.06 9.70 7.37
N GLN A 495 32.92 9.01 7.40
CA GLN A 495 32.87 7.62 6.95
C GLN A 495 32.56 7.63 5.45
N SER A 496 33.58 7.36 4.63
CA SER A 496 33.37 6.92 3.26
C SER A 496 33.07 5.42 3.32
N SER A 497 31.81 5.04 3.42
CA SER A 497 31.43 3.63 3.23
C SER A 497 31.16 3.40 1.73
N THR A 498 31.69 2.31 1.19
CA THR A 498 31.30 1.80 -0.14
C THR A 498 29.99 1.02 -0.10
N ASP A 499 29.46 0.76 1.11
CA ASP A 499 28.30 -0.10 1.36
C ASP A 499 27.12 0.73 1.88
N ASN A 500 26.14 0.97 1.00
CA ASN A 500 25.00 1.86 1.22
C ASN A 500 23.99 1.47 2.33
N TYR A 501 24.19 0.39 3.08
CA TYR A 501 23.09 -0.25 3.85
C TYR A 501 23.32 -0.48 5.35
N ASN A 502 24.53 -0.27 5.91
CA ASN A 502 24.81 -0.63 7.32
C ASN A 502 24.76 0.53 8.33
N ASP A 503 24.52 1.77 7.90
CA ASP A 503 24.89 2.94 8.71
C ASP A 503 23.78 3.47 9.65
N ARG A 504 22.57 2.89 9.65
CA ARG A 504 21.49 3.28 10.59
C ARG A 504 21.76 2.89 12.06
N ASN A 505 22.81 2.11 12.34
CA ASN A 505 23.05 1.54 13.67
C ASN A 505 23.97 2.36 14.59
N ILE A 506 24.51 3.48 14.14
CA ILE A 506 25.49 4.26 14.93
C ILE A 506 24.83 5.11 16.03
N LEU A 507 23.51 5.37 15.95
CA LEU A 507 22.77 6.14 16.99
C LEU A 507 21.60 5.40 17.66
N VAL A 508 21.32 4.13 17.28
CA VAL A 508 20.21 3.33 17.87
C VAL A 508 20.70 2.27 18.85
N THR A 509 22.01 2.15 19.08
CA THR A 509 22.55 1.19 20.05
C THR A 509 22.52 1.70 21.48
N LYS A 510 21.30 1.72 22.06
CA LYS A 510 20.90 1.41 23.45
C LYS A 510 19.81 2.36 23.95
N ASP A 511 18.57 1.96 23.74
CA ASP A 511 17.66 1.63 24.84
C ASP A 511 16.65 0.59 24.34
N ARG A 512 16.93 -0.67 24.69
CA ARG A 512 15.98 -1.77 24.81
C ARG A 512 16.18 -2.40 26.17
#